data_AF-A0A1B0CV39-F1
#
_entry.id   AF-A0A1B0CV39-F1
#
_cell.length_a   1.000
_cell.length_b   1.000
_cell.length_c   1.000
_cell.angle_alpha   90.00
_cell.angle_beta   90.00
_cell.angle_gamma   90.00
#
_symmetry.space_group_name_H-M   'P 1'
#
loop_
_entity.id
_entity.type
_entity.pdbx_description
1 polymer ?
#
loop_
_entity_poly.entity_id
_entity_poly.type
_entity_poly.pdbx_seq_one_letter_code
_entity_poly.pdbx_strand_id
1 'polypeptide(L)'
;MSRLADYFVIVGYDHEKERSGTRSGKILQRFPENDWHDTPFIEGIEWFCQPLGWALSTERQEPRFFVSVLTDIDANRHYCACLCFNETVSITPNKPIDEEEETLTPGRALIPPVPTVTHHSIMYAPKCLVLVSRLDYTETFR
;
A
#
# COMPACT_ATOMS: atom_id res chain seq x y z
N MET A 1 -5.30 -27.55 -15.47
CA MET A 1 -6.70 -27.08 -15.41
C MET A 1 -6.76 -25.69 -16.01
N SER A 2 -7.78 -25.34 -16.78
CA SER A 2 -8.01 -23.94 -17.16
C SER A 2 -8.61 -23.19 -15.97
N ARG A 3 -7.97 -22.08 -15.57
CA ARG A 3 -8.45 -21.16 -14.52
C ARG A 3 -8.74 -19.81 -15.16
N LEU A 4 -9.79 -19.13 -14.71
CA LEU A 4 -10.09 -17.76 -15.17
C LEU A 4 -9.09 -16.75 -14.60
N ALA A 5 -8.74 -16.91 -13.32
CA ALA A 5 -7.74 -16.12 -12.62
C ALA A 5 -6.79 -17.08 -11.89
N ASP A 6 -5.49 -16.77 -11.94
CA ASP A 6 -4.47 -17.50 -11.19
C ASP A 6 -4.39 -16.95 -9.76
N TYR A 7 -4.44 -15.62 -9.57
CA TYR A 7 -4.46 -14.99 -8.24
C TYR A 7 -5.41 -13.79 -8.16
N PHE A 8 -5.94 -13.54 -6.98
CA PHE A 8 -6.56 -12.27 -6.59
C PHE A 8 -5.79 -11.70 -5.40
N VAL A 9 -5.37 -10.44 -5.48
CA VAL A 9 -4.42 -9.84 -4.54
C VAL A 9 -4.92 -8.47 -4.10
N ILE A 10 -4.85 -8.22 -2.80
CA ILE A 10 -5.10 -6.90 -2.22
C ILE A 10 -3.74 -6.31 -1.86
N VAL A 11 -3.42 -5.16 -2.46
CA VAL A 11 -2.15 -4.45 -2.24
C VAL A 11 -2.45 -3.10 -1.64
N GLY A 12 -1.75 -2.72 -0.58
CA GLY A 12 -1.93 -1.41 0.08
C GLY A 12 -0.62 -0.70 0.35
N TYR A 13 -0.70 0.58 0.67
CA TYR A 13 0.45 1.38 1.07
C TYR A 13 1.10 0.83 2.35
N ASP A 14 2.43 0.75 2.37
CA ASP A 14 3.19 0.29 3.52
C ASP A 14 3.56 1.45 4.47
N HIS A 15 2.68 1.75 5.40
CA HIS A 15 2.88 2.80 6.41
C HIS A 15 4.09 2.57 7.33
N GLU A 16 4.58 1.34 7.47
CA GLU A 16 5.74 1.04 8.32
C GLU A 16 7.03 1.48 7.63
N LYS A 17 7.16 1.21 6.33
CA LYS A 17 8.31 1.63 5.52
C LYS A 17 8.35 3.13 5.23
N GLU A 18 7.20 3.79 5.23
CA GLU A 18 7.18 5.26 5.11
C GLU A 18 7.97 5.94 6.25
N ARG A 19 7.91 5.37 7.46
CA ARG A 19 8.65 5.89 8.62
C ARG A 19 10.17 5.77 8.46
N SER A 20 10.64 4.86 7.61
CA SER A 20 12.05 4.74 7.21
C SER A 20 12.38 5.49 5.92
N GLY A 21 11.48 6.34 5.44
CA GLY A 21 11.66 7.17 4.24
C GLY A 21 11.44 6.44 2.91
N THR A 22 11.00 5.18 2.94
CA THR A 22 10.76 4.37 1.74
C THR A 22 9.26 4.31 1.43
N ARG A 23 8.88 4.66 0.21
CA ARG A 23 7.48 4.55 -0.22
C ARG A 23 7.28 3.28 -1.05
N SER A 24 6.50 2.35 -0.54
CA SER A 24 6.23 1.08 -1.22
C SER A 24 4.83 0.56 -0.93
N GLY A 25 4.38 -0.38 -1.77
CA GLY A 25 3.23 -1.20 -1.48
C GLY A 25 3.60 -2.41 -0.63
N LYS A 26 2.58 -3.09 -0.13
CA LYS A 26 2.67 -4.42 0.46
C LYS A 26 1.44 -5.25 0.12
N ILE A 27 1.64 -6.55 0.03
CA ILE A 27 0.54 -7.51 -0.10
C ILE A 27 -0.18 -7.58 1.25
N LEU A 28 -1.45 -7.21 1.27
CA LEU A 28 -2.32 -7.29 2.45
C LEU A 28 -3.01 -8.64 2.52
N GLN A 29 -3.43 -9.16 1.37
CA GLN A 29 -4.10 -10.44 1.25
C GLN A 29 -3.90 -10.97 -0.16
N ARG A 30 -3.90 -12.30 -0.31
CA ARG A 30 -3.97 -12.96 -1.61
C ARG A 30 -4.86 -14.18 -1.56
N PHE A 31 -5.38 -14.57 -2.71
CA PHE A 31 -6.10 -15.80 -2.94
C PHE A 31 -5.65 -16.44 -4.26
N PRO A 32 -5.35 -17.74 -4.29
CA PRO A 32 -5.17 -18.61 -3.12
C PRO A 32 -3.97 -18.18 -2.25
N GLU A 33 -3.98 -18.61 -0.97
CA GLU A 33 -2.88 -18.39 -0.03
C GLU A 33 -1.65 -19.24 -0.33
N ASN A 34 -1.84 -20.39 -0.99
CA ASN A 34 -0.77 -21.28 -1.42
C ASN A 34 -0.60 -21.20 -2.92
N ASP A 35 0.62 -21.41 -3.36
CA ASP A 35 0.99 -21.28 -4.76
C ASP A 35 0.47 -22.45 -5.60
N TRP A 36 0.13 -22.16 -6.85
CA TRP A 36 -0.15 -23.20 -7.82
C TRP A 36 1.16 -23.84 -8.29
N HIS A 37 1.16 -25.17 -8.42
CA HIS A 37 2.30 -25.93 -8.93
C HIS A 37 2.75 -25.50 -10.34
N ASP A 38 1.80 -25.04 -11.18
CA ASP A 38 2.04 -24.63 -12.56
C ASP A 38 2.23 -23.12 -12.74
N THR A 39 1.93 -22.32 -11.71
CA THR A 39 1.97 -20.85 -11.80
C THR A 39 2.25 -20.31 -10.40
N PRO A 40 3.52 -20.23 -9.98
CA PRO A 40 3.87 -19.69 -8.67
C PRO A 40 3.45 -18.22 -8.55
N PHE A 41 3.36 -17.71 -7.33
CA PHE A 41 2.99 -16.32 -7.10
C PHE A 41 4.07 -15.38 -7.64
N ILE A 42 3.66 -14.25 -8.21
CA ILE A 42 4.59 -13.25 -8.77
C ILE A 42 5.06 -12.34 -7.63
N GLU A 43 6.27 -12.57 -7.14
CA GLU A 43 6.91 -11.70 -6.16
C GLU A 43 7.10 -10.28 -6.71
N GLY A 44 6.89 -9.26 -5.88
CA GLY A 44 7.04 -7.86 -6.27
C GLY A 44 5.89 -7.31 -7.12
N ILE A 45 4.76 -8.01 -7.23
CA ILE A 45 3.59 -7.54 -8.00
C ILE A 45 3.13 -6.15 -7.55
N GLU A 46 3.33 -5.78 -6.28
CA GLU A 46 2.97 -4.47 -5.74
C GLU A 46 3.68 -3.30 -6.43
N TRP A 47 4.84 -3.52 -7.05
CA TRP A 47 5.56 -2.48 -7.81
C TRP A 47 4.79 -2.05 -9.05
N PHE A 48 3.96 -2.95 -9.60
CA PHE A 48 3.20 -2.72 -10.83
C PHE A 48 1.76 -2.29 -10.56
N CYS A 49 1.33 -2.26 -9.30
CA CYS A 49 0.00 -1.82 -8.90
C CYS A 49 -0.10 -0.29 -8.75
N GLN A 50 1.01 0.43 -8.66
CA GLN A 50 1.02 1.90 -8.63
C GLN A 50 2.09 2.42 -9.62
N PRO A 51 1.75 2.58 -10.90
CA PRO A 51 2.73 2.99 -11.93
C PRO A 51 3.32 4.39 -11.71
N LEU A 52 2.63 5.24 -10.94
CA LEU A 52 3.11 6.56 -10.52
C LEU A 52 3.86 6.53 -9.18
N GLY A 53 4.13 5.33 -8.66
CA GLY A 53 4.71 5.12 -7.34
C GLY A 53 3.68 5.14 -6.22
N TRP A 54 4.09 4.60 -5.09
CA TRP A 54 3.32 4.61 -3.84
C TRP A 54 3.55 5.95 -3.14
N ALA A 55 2.48 6.69 -2.83
CA ALA A 55 2.57 7.93 -2.07
C ALA A 55 1.23 8.27 -1.41
N LEU A 56 1.28 8.88 -0.23
CA LEU A 56 0.10 9.51 0.36
C LEU A 56 -0.27 10.78 -0.40
N SER A 57 -1.57 11.04 -0.50
CA SER A 57 -2.13 12.24 -1.12
C SER A 57 -2.94 13.02 -0.10
N THR A 58 -2.90 14.35 -0.18
CA THR A 58 -3.81 15.24 0.55
C THR A 58 -5.16 15.39 -0.17
N GLU A 59 -5.21 15.01 -1.45
CA GLU A 59 -6.39 15.08 -2.30
C GLU A 59 -6.98 13.70 -2.54
N ARG A 60 -8.31 13.63 -2.55
CA ARG A 60 -9.03 12.43 -2.94
C ARG A 60 -8.94 12.25 -4.45
N GLN A 61 -8.43 11.10 -4.87
CA GLN A 61 -8.39 10.71 -6.28
C GLN A 61 -9.54 9.77 -6.61
N GLU A 62 -10.01 9.81 -7.87
CA GLU A 62 -10.97 8.84 -8.38
C GLU A 62 -10.33 7.46 -8.56
N PRO A 63 -11.07 6.36 -8.38
CA PRO A 63 -10.58 5.02 -8.69
C PRO A 63 -10.17 4.91 -10.16
N ARG A 64 -9.07 4.19 -10.41
CA ARG A 64 -8.52 3.97 -11.74
C ARG A 64 -8.36 2.49 -12.00
N PHE A 65 -8.80 2.07 -13.19
CA PHE A 65 -8.56 0.73 -13.70
C PHE A 65 -7.49 0.76 -14.79
N PHE A 66 -6.55 -0.17 -14.74
CA PHE A 66 -5.57 -0.41 -15.79
C PHE A 66 -5.08 -1.85 -15.72
N VAL A 67 -4.39 -2.31 -16.77
CA VAL A 67 -3.78 -3.64 -16.80
C VAL A 67 -2.27 -3.50 -16.95
N SER A 68 -1.52 -4.04 -15.99
CA SER A 68 -0.07 -4.26 -16.11
C SER A 68 0.16 -5.64 -16.70
N VAL A 69 1.04 -5.76 -17.70
CA VAL A 69 1.38 -7.06 -18.32
C VAL A 69 2.79 -7.44 -17.93
N LEU A 70 2.92 -8.53 -17.18
CA LEU A 70 4.21 -9.08 -16.74
C LEU A 70 4.56 -10.27 -17.63
N THR A 71 5.82 -10.35 -18.06
CA THR A 71 6.30 -11.44 -18.91
C THR A 71 7.33 -12.25 -18.14
N ASP A 72 7.13 -13.57 -18.06
CA ASP A 72 8.06 -14.46 -17.36
C ASP A 72 9.20 -14.97 -18.26
N ILE A 73 10.08 -15.81 -17.70
CA ILE A 73 11.25 -16.37 -18.40
C ILE A 73 10.87 -17.29 -19.57
N ASP A 74 9.68 -17.90 -19.52
CA ASP A 74 9.14 -18.77 -20.56
C ASP A 74 8.33 -17.96 -21.60
N ALA A 75 8.39 -16.64 -21.53
CA ALA A 75 7.65 -15.69 -22.36
C ALA A 75 6.11 -15.77 -22.23
N ASN A 76 5.60 -16.36 -21.15
CA ASN A 76 4.17 -16.27 -20.86
C ASN A 76 3.83 -14.88 -20.33
N ARG A 77 2.64 -14.41 -20.71
CA ARG A 77 2.10 -13.12 -20.27
C ARG A 77 1.13 -13.32 -19.11
N HIS A 78 1.33 -12.54 -18.06
CA HIS A 78 0.48 -12.45 -16.87
C HIS A 78 -0.17 -11.07 -16.85
N TYR A 79 -1.46 -11.03 -17.13
CA TYR A 79 -2.28 -9.82 -17.12
C TYR A 79 -2.72 -9.54 -15.69
N CYS A 80 -2.26 -8.41 -15.15
CA CYS A 80 -2.59 -7.93 -13.82
C CYS A 80 -3.62 -6.80 -13.96
N ALA A 81 -4.90 -7.14 -13.89
CA ALA A 81 -5.99 -6.17 -13.89
C ALA A 81 -6.06 -5.47 -12.53
N CYS A 82 -5.66 -4.22 -12.49
CA CYS A 82 -5.51 -3.40 -11.28
C CYS A 82 -6.67 -2.41 -11.18
N LEU A 83 -7.52 -2.56 -10.16
CA LEU A 83 -8.44 -1.51 -9.71
C LEU A 83 -7.84 -0.81 -8.51
N CYS A 84 -7.36 0.40 -8.69
CA CYS A 84 -6.70 1.19 -7.66
C CYS A 84 -7.58 2.35 -7.20
N PHE A 85 -7.61 2.57 -5.89
CA PHE A 85 -8.37 3.60 -5.21
C PHE A 85 -7.60 4.07 -3.97
N ASN A 86 -8.14 5.03 -3.23
CA ASN A 86 -7.51 5.52 -2.02
C ASN A 86 -8.40 5.30 -0.80
N GLU A 87 -7.77 4.95 0.32
CA GLU A 87 -8.41 4.88 1.63
C GLU A 87 -7.98 6.06 2.49
N THR A 88 -8.88 6.53 3.35
CA THR A 88 -8.60 7.59 4.31
C THR A 88 -7.72 7.07 5.43
N VAL A 89 -6.63 7.79 5.71
CA VAL A 89 -5.73 7.52 6.83
C VAL A 89 -5.59 8.78 7.68
N SER A 90 -5.68 8.64 9.00
CA SER A 90 -5.39 9.73 9.93
C SER A 90 -3.92 9.70 10.30
N ILE A 91 -3.21 10.78 10.03
CA ILE A 91 -1.82 10.94 10.45
C ILE A 91 -1.80 11.85 11.66
N THR A 92 -1.35 11.31 12.78
CA THR A 92 -0.94 12.11 13.94
C THR A 92 0.49 12.58 13.66
N PRO A 93 0.76 13.89 13.60
CA PRO A 93 2.13 14.35 13.57
C PRO A 93 2.84 13.85 14.83
N ASN A 94 3.88 13.04 14.67
CA ASN A 94 4.72 12.66 15.80
C ASN A 94 5.31 13.92 16.39
N LYS A 95 5.24 14.03 17.72
CA LYS A 95 5.88 15.08 18.53
C LYS A 95 7.34 15.20 18.07
N PRO A 96 7.89 16.42 17.87
CA PRO A 96 9.30 16.56 17.55
C PRO A 96 10.11 15.83 18.62
N ILE A 97 11.05 15.01 18.16
CA ILE A 97 12.06 14.38 18.98
C ILE A 97 13.06 15.50 19.29
N ASP A 98 12.71 16.40 20.23
CA ASP A 98 13.74 17.19 20.90
C ASP A 98 14.40 16.25 21.89
N GLU A 99 15.52 15.67 21.44
CA GLU A 99 16.45 14.95 22.28
C GLU A 99 16.98 15.90 23.37
N GLU A 100 16.61 15.55 24.60
CA GLU A 100 17.37 15.68 25.84
C GLU A 100 18.80 16.26 25.70
N GLU A 101 18.98 17.50 26.16
CA GLU A 101 20.26 17.92 26.73
C GLU A 101 20.04 18.21 28.23
N GLU A 102 20.75 17.45 29.06
CA GLU A 102 20.71 17.47 30.52
C GLU A 102 20.90 18.89 31.10
N THR A 103 20.17 19.23 32.16
CA THR A 103 20.79 19.76 33.40
C THR A 103 19.77 19.89 34.54
N LEU A 104 20.19 19.34 35.67
CA LEU A 104 19.48 19.22 36.95
C LEU A 104 19.08 20.59 37.55
N THR A 105 17.80 20.80 37.87
CA THR A 105 17.39 21.75 38.94
C THR A 105 16.18 21.21 39.71
N PRO A 106 16.24 21.09 41.06
CA PRO A 106 15.10 20.68 41.85
C PRO A 106 14.27 21.91 42.23
N GLY A 107 13.05 21.99 41.70
CA GLY A 107 12.01 22.86 42.24
C GLY A 107 11.40 23.83 41.25
N ARG A 108 10.37 23.38 40.52
CA ARG A 108 9.25 24.26 40.16
C ARG A 108 7.99 23.48 39.79
N ALA A 109 6.96 23.71 40.61
CA ALA A 109 5.52 23.70 40.35
C ALA A 109 4.93 22.68 39.36
N LEU A 110 4.04 21.84 39.91
CA LEU A 110 3.03 21.04 39.22
C LEU A 110 2.12 21.93 38.36
N ILE A 111 2.34 21.96 37.05
CA ILE A 111 1.37 22.49 36.08
C ILE A 111 0.57 21.30 35.55
N PRO A 112 -0.77 21.27 35.65
CA PRO A 112 -1.58 20.21 35.06
C PRO A 112 -1.40 20.22 33.53
N PRO A 113 -1.28 19.05 32.87
CA PRO A 113 -1.13 19.00 31.42
C PRO A 113 -2.39 19.58 30.76
N VAL A 114 -2.20 20.68 30.02
CA VAL A 114 -3.22 21.25 29.14
C VAL A 114 -3.56 20.20 28.08
N PRO A 115 -4.85 19.93 27.79
CA PRO A 115 -5.21 18.96 26.76
C PRO A 115 -4.69 19.48 25.41
N THR A 116 -3.62 18.87 24.91
CA THR A 116 -3.12 19.15 23.56
C THR A 116 -4.14 18.60 22.58
N VAL A 117 -4.85 19.49 21.89
CA VAL A 117 -5.75 19.14 20.78
C VAL A 117 -4.90 18.40 19.74
N THR A 118 -5.08 17.08 19.64
CA THR A 118 -4.39 16.26 18.63
C THR A 118 -5.02 16.56 17.28
N HIS A 119 -4.37 17.43 16.51
CA HIS A 119 -4.80 17.75 15.15
C HIS A 119 -4.43 16.57 14.23
N HIS A 120 -5.39 15.69 13.97
CA HIS A 120 -5.21 14.64 12.97
C HIS A 120 -5.33 15.25 11.58
N SER A 121 -4.31 15.06 10.74
CA SER A 121 -4.44 15.38 9.31
C SER A 121 -4.98 14.15 8.60
N ILE A 122 -6.07 14.31 7.85
CA ILE A 122 -6.59 13.24 6.98
C ILE A 122 -5.75 13.24 5.70
N MET A 123 -5.21 12.07 5.35
CA MET A 123 -4.56 11.82 4.06
C MET A 123 -5.21 10.60 3.38
N TYR A 124 -4.81 10.36 2.13
CA TYR A 124 -5.36 9.31 1.28
C TYR A 124 -4.23 8.35 0.86
N ALA A 125 -4.30 7.11 1.33
CA ALA A 125 -3.33 6.07 1.02
C ALA A 125 -3.81 5.20 -0.16
N PRO A 126 -2.96 4.93 -1.17
CA PRO A 126 -3.34 4.09 -2.29
C PRO A 126 -3.54 2.63 -1.86
N LYS A 127 -4.53 1.98 -2.48
CA LYS A 127 -4.84 0.55 -2.37
C LYS A 127 -5.28 0.03 -3.74
N CYS A 128 -4.97 -1.22 -4.05
CA CYS A 128 -5.38 -1.87 -5.28
C CYS A 128 -5.94 -3.26 -5.03
N LEU A 129 -7.00 -3.60 -5.78
CA LEU A 129 -7.42 -4.96 -6.03
C LEU A 129 -6.83 -5.40 -7.35
N VAL A 130 -6.18 -6.56 -7.37
CA VAL A 130 -5.43 -7.05 -8.51
C VAL A 130 -5.89 -8.45 -8.84
N LEU A 131 -6.40 -8.65 -10.05
CA LEU A 131 -6.69 -9.97 -10.59
C LEU A 131 -5.59 -10.34 -11.58
N VAL A 132 -4.92 -11.45 -11.32
CA VAL A 132 -3.82 -11.98 -12.15
C VAL A 132 -4.35 -13.13 -12.97
N SER A 133 -4.17 -13.08 -14.29
CA SER A 133 -4.57 -14.14 -15.20
C SER A 133 -3.60 -14.27 -16.36
N ARG A 134 -3.42 -15.48 -16.88
CA ARG A 134 -2.77 -15.74 -18.17
C ARG A 134 -3.67 -15.48 -19.38
N LEU A 135 -4.96 -15.19 -19.16
CA LEU A 135 -5.96 -14.94 -20.20
C LEU A 135 -6.09 -13.44 -20.48
N ASP A 136 -6.08 -13.06 -21.75
CA ASP A 136 -6.26 -11.67 -22.20
C ASP A 136 -7.76 -11.29 -22.25
N TYR A 137 -8.38 -11.23 -21.07
CA TYR A 137 -9.81 -10.88 -20.91
C TYR A 137 -10.00 -9.55 -20.19
N THR A 138 -9.24 -8.53 -20.61
CA THR A 138 -9.24 -7.19 -20.02
C THR A 138 -10.64 -6.60 -19.80
N GLU A 139 -11.53 -6.74 -20.78
CA GLU A 139 -12.90 -6.20 -20.68
C GLU A 139 -13.78 -6.95 -19.68
N THR A 140 -13.53 -8.25 -19.47
CA THR A 140 -14.26 -9.06 -18.47
C THR A 140 -13.79 -8.74 -17.04
N PHE A 141 -12.52 -8.34 -16.88
CA PHE A 141 -11.93 -8.04 -15.58
C PHE A 141 -12.17 -6.60 -15.11
N ARG A 142 -12.61 -5.70 -16.00
CA ARG A 142 -12.94 -4.30 -15.68
C ARG A 142 -14.30 -4.20 -15.00
#